data_AF-A0A9E4WXF2-F1
#
_entry.id   AF-A0A9E4WXF2-F1
#
_cell.length_a   1.000
_cell.length_b   1.000
_cell.length_c   1.000
_cell.angle_alpha   90.00
_cell.angle_beta   90.00
_cell.angle_gamma   90.00
#
_symmetry.space_group_name_H-M   'P 1'
#
loop_
_entity.id
_entity.type
_entity.pdbx_description
1 polymer ?
#
loop_
_entity_poly.entity_id
_entity_poly.type
_entity_poly.pdbx_seq_one_letter_code
_entity_poly.pdbx_strand_id
1 'polypeptide(L)'
;MGDASNVETTDDYWGRDGLGQTILDALAASGKNLDTLTIDDLAPMDQFHPGGKEATVRLARLAGLTRGLRVLDVGGGLGGPARTL
;
A
#
# COMPACT_ATOMS: atom_id res chain seq x y z
N MET A 1 -7.71 24.55 -19.09
CA MET A 1 -7.99 23.27 -19.77
C MET A 1 -6.88 22.32 -19.35
N GLY A 2 -7.14 21.50 -18.34
CA GLY A 2 -6.20 20.49 -17.84
C GLY A 2 -6.22 19.29 -18.78
N ASP A 3 -5.04 18.81 -19.12
CA ASP A 3 -4.80 17.68 -19.99
C ASP A 3 -5.42 16.39 -19.39
N ALA A 4 -6.46 15.88 -20.05
CA ALA A 4 -7.18 14.68 -19.66
C ALA A 4 -6.44 13.38 -20.01
N SER A 5 -5.25 13.45 -20.64
CA SER A 5 -4.46 12.26 -21.02
C SER A 5 -3.82 11.51 -19.84
N ASN A 6 -3.85 12.09 -18.63
CA ASN A 6 -3.22 11.51 -17.44
C ASN A 6 -4.18 10.72 -16.52
N VAL A 7 -5.48 10.77 -16.77
CA VAL A 7 -6.47 10.03 -15.96
C VAL A 7 -6.64 8.60 -16.48
N GLU A 8 -6.69 8.42 -17.81
CA GLU A 8 -6.79 7.10 -18.45
C GLU A 8 -5.64 6.16 -18.04
N THR A 9 -4.41 6.67 -17.89
CA THR A 9 -3.23 5.87 -17.55
C THR A 9 -3.18 5.35 -16.10
N THR A 10 -3.83 6.03 -15.16
CA THR A 10 -3.84 5.59 -13.74
C THR A 10 -4.90 4.51 -13.52
N ASP A 11 -6.08 4.67 -14.13
CA ASP A 11 -7.16 3.68 -14.09
C ASP A 11 -6.76 2.40 -14.83
N ASP A 12 -6.04 2.48 -15.96
CA ASP A 12 -5.55 1.28 -16.64
C ASP A 12 -4.54 0.48 -15.81
N TYR A 13 -3.74 1.17 -14.98
CA TYR A 13 -2.71 0.53 -14.16
C TYR A 13 -3.27 -0.08 -12.87
N TRP A 14 -4.08 0.69 -12.13
CA TRP A 14 -4.63 0.27 -10.84
C TRP A 14 -6.00 -0.39 -10.94
N GLY A 15 -6.79 -0.02 -11.94
CA GLY A 15 -8.13 -0.53 -12.22
C GLY A 15 -8.14 -1.79 -13.09
N ARG A 16 -6.96 -2.35 -13.42
CA ARG A 16 -6.88 -3.63 -14.14
C ARG A 16 -7.53 -4.75 -13.33
N ASP A 17 -8.32 -5.56 -14.02
CA ASP A 17 -8.93 -6.74 -13.44
C ASP A 17 -7.87 -7.71 -12.91
N GLY A 18 -8.17 -8.36 -11.79
CA GLY A 18 -7.34 -9.44 -11.24
C GLY A 18 -6.09 -9.00 -10.48
N LEU A 19 -5.82 -7.69 -10.31
CA LEU A 19 -4.67 -7.20 -9.55
C LEU A 19 -4.57 -7.82 -8.15
N GLY A 20 -5.69 -7.93 -7.43
CA GLY A 20 -5.74 -8.57 -6.12
C GLY A 20 -5.31 -10.03 -6.16
N GLN A 21 -5.79 -10.79 -7.14
CA GLN A 21 -5.39 -12.20 -7.32
C GLN A 21 -3.91 -12.32 -7.69
N THR A 22 -3.39 -11.44 -8.55
CA THR A 22 -1.96 -11.41 -8.88
C THR A 22 -1.09 -11.21 -7.64
N ILE A 23 -1.50 -10.35 -6.70
CA ILE A 23 -0.78 -10.14 -5.44
C ILE A 23 -0.84 -11.39 -4.57
N LEU A 24 -2.01 -12.01 -4.42
CA LEU A 24 -2.17 -13.24 -3.64
C LEU A 24 -1.34 -14.40 -4.22
N ASP A 25 -1.33 -14.56 -5.53
CA ASP A 25 -0.54 -15.58 -6.22
C ASP A 25 0.97 -15.36 -6.01
N ALA A 26 1.42 -14.10 -6.09
CA ALA A 26 2.81 -13.75 -5.82
C ALA A 26 3.22 -14.02 -4.35
N LEU A 27 2.33 -13.74 -3.40
CA LEU A 27 2.55 -14.04 -1.98
C LEU A 27 2.64 -15.56 -1.76
N ALA A 28 1.70 -16.33 -2.32
CA ALA A 28 1.73 -17.80 -2.25
C ALA A 28 2.99 -18.38 -2.89
N ALA A 29 3.39 -17.89 -4.07
CA ALA A 29 4.61 -18.29 -4.77
C ALA A 29 5.89 -17.97 -3.98
N SER A 30 5.85 -16.94 -3.13
CA SER A 30 6.95 -16.60 -2.19
C SER A 30 6.96 -17.46 -0.92
N GLY A 31 6.08 -18.47 -0.82
CA GLY A 31 5.98 -19.40 0.30
C GLY A 31 5.18 -18.87 1.49
N LYS A 32 4.41 -17.78 1.32
CA LYS A 32 3.54 -17.26 2.37
C LYS A 32 2.25 -18.05 2.45
N ASN A 33 1.78 -18.27 3.69
CA ASN A 33 0.45 -18.79 3.93
C ASN A 33 -0.55 -17.62 3.91
N LEU A 34 -1.47 -17.64 2.95
CA LEU A 34 -2.46 -16.58 2.76
C LEU A 34 -3.45 -16.47 3.94
N ASP A 35 -3.67 -17.55 4.69
CA ASP A 35 -4.57 -17.57 5.84
C ASP A 35 -3.95 -16.94 7.10
N THR A 36 -2.64 -16.68 7.10
CA THR A 36 -1.91 -16.17 8.27
C THR A 36 -0.96 -15.03 7.91
N LEU A 37 -1.33 -14.20 6.92
CA LEU A 37 -0.52 -13.05 6.51
C LEU A 37 -0.43 -12.01 7.62
N THR A 38 0.79 -11.53 7.85
CA THR A 38 1.06 -10.37 8.69
C THR A 38 1.20 -9.11 7.84
N ILE A 39 1.12 -7.93 8.47
CA ILE A 39 1.40 -6.65 7.79
C ILE A 39 2.82 -6.64 7.22
N ASP A 40 3.78 -7.26 7.91
CA ASP A 40 5.17 -7.37 7.43
C ASP A 40 5.30 -8.26 6.19
N ASP A 41 4.44 -9.26 6.03
CA ASP A 41 4.42 -10.09 4.81
C ASP A 41 3.91 -9.30 3.60
N LEU A 42 3.03 -8.31 3.83
CA LEU A 42 2.47 -7.44 2.79
C LEU A 42 3.38 -6.25 2.44
N ALA A 43 4.17 -5.77 3.40
CA ALA A 43 4.99 -4.55 3.28
C ALA A 43 5.85 -4.47 2.01
N PRO A 44 6.49 -5.55 1.51
CA PRO A 44 7.25 -5.50 0.27
C PRO A 44 6.41 -5.19 -0.99
N MET A 45 5.10 -5.45 -0.93
CA MET A 45 4.17 -5.37 -2.06
C MET A 45 3.19 -4.19 -1.95
N ASP A 46 3.03 -3.56 -0.79
CA ASP A 46 2.06 -2.48 -0.59
C ASP A 46 2.67 -1.14 -0.14
N GLN A 47 4.00 -1.09 0.04
CA GLN A 47 4.78 0.10 0.38
C GLN A 47 5.71 0.54 -0.77
N PHE A 48 5.15 0.76 -1.96
CA PHE A 48 5.93 1.13 -3.16
C PHE A 48 6.61 2.51 -3.10
N HIS A 49 6.33 3.32 -2.08
CA HIS A 49 6.99 4.60 -1.92
C HIS A 49 8.46 4.44 -1.48
N PRO A 50 9.33 5.41 -1.79
CA PRO A 50 10.72 5.38 -1.32
C PRO A 50 10.82 5.19 0.20
N GLY A 51 11.68 4.26 0.61
CA GLY A 51 11.93 3.94 2.02
C GLY A 51 10.91 3.02 2.69
N GLY A 52 9.86 2.58 1.98
CA GLY A 52 8.95 1.53 2.42
C GLY A 52 8.37 1.71 3.83
N LYS A 53 8.03 0.59 4.48
CA LYS A 53 7.42 0.58 5.82
C LYS A 53 8.23 1.35 6.87
N GLU A 54 9.55 1.31 6.81
CA GLU A 54 10.40 2.00 7.79
C GLU A 54 10.25 3.52 7.70
N ALA A 55 10.11 4.06 6.49
CA ALA A 55 9.82 5.48 6.29
C ALA A 55 8.44 5.85 6.85
N THR A 56 7.41 5.01 6.66
CA THR A 56 6.09 5.21 7.28
C THR A 56 6.19 5.28 8.80
N VAL A 57 6.84 4.30 9.43
CA VAL A 57 6.99 4.23 10.89
C VAL A 57 7.77 5.43 11.42
N ARG A 58 8.81 5.86 10.70
CA ARG A 58 9.60 7.04 11.07
C ARG A 58 8.77 8.32 10.99
N LEU A 59 7.98 8.50 9.93
CA LEU A 59 7.09 9.66 9.78
C LEU A 59 6.01 9.68 10.87
N ALA A 60 5.42 8.53 11.20
CA ALA A 60 4.44 8.41 12.29
C ALA A 60 4.99 8.90 13.63
N ARG A 61 6.24 8.51 13.94
CA ARG A 61 6.93 8.95 15.15
C ARG A 61 7.21 10.46 15.14
N LEU A 62 7.70 10.99 14.02
CA LEU A 62 7.98 12.43 13.86
C LEU A 62 6.72 13.28 13.96
N ALA A 63 5.59 12.79 13.45
CA ALA A 63 4.29 13.44 13.54
C ALA A 63 3.62 13.28 14.91
N GLY A 64 4.20 12.49 15.83
CA GLY A 64 3.63 12.25 17.15
C GLY A 64 2.29 11.50 17.10
N LEU A 65 2.12 10.62 16.11
CA LEU A 65 0.88 9.85 16.00
C LEU A 65 0.71 8.94 17.20
N THR A 66 -0.49 8.96 17.77
CA THR A 66 -0.88 8.13 18.93
C THR A 66 -2.21 7.45 18.67
N ARG A 67 -2.45 6.36 19.40
CA ARG A 67 -3.70 5.59 19.32
C ARG A 67 -4.91 6.49 19.56
N GLY A 68 -5.92 6.36 18.70
CA GLY A 68 -7.16 7.12 18.77
C GLY A 68 -7.19 8.36 17.88
N LEU A 69 -6.06 8.75 17.29
CA LEU A 69 -6.05 9.78 16.25
C LEU A 69 -6.68 9.27 14.96
N ARG A 70 -7.35 10.17 14.24
CA ARG A 70 -7.82 9.92 12.88
C ARG A 70 -6.81 10.50 11.90
N VAL A 71 -6.27 9.66 11.03
CA VAL A 71 -5.25 10.03 10.03
C VAL A 71 -5.85 9.88 8.64
N LEU A 72 -5.54 10.82 7.76
CA LEU A 72 -5.90 10.75 6.34
C LEU A 72 -4.64 10.39 5.54
N ASP A 73 -4.71 9.26 4.83
CA ASP A 73 -3.67 8.81 3.90
C ASP A 73 -4.03 9.26 2.47
N VAL A 74 -3.51 10.42 2.05
CA VAL A 74 -3.76 10.97 0.71
C VAL A 74 -2.81 10.31 -0.29
N GLY A 75 -3.37 9.58 -1.25
CA GLY A 75 -2.57 8.82 -2.21
C GLY A 75 -2.03 7.49 -1.64
N GLY A 76 -2.75 6.88 -0.70
CA GLY A 76 -2.33 5.67 0.02
C GLY A 76 -2.11 4.41 -0.83
N GLY A 77 -2.33 4.45 -2.14
CA GLY A 77 -2.09 3.34 -3.06
C GLY A 77 -2.83 2.06 -2.62
N LEU A 78 -2.09 0.96 -2.45
CA LEU A 78 -2.64 -0.31 -1.95
C LEU A 78 -2.97 -0.30 -0.45
N GLY A 79 -2.65 0.77 0.28
CA GLY A 79 -2.96 0.96 1.69
C GLY A 79 -1.89 0.45 2.67
N GLY A 80 -0.64 0.24 2.22
CA GLY A 80 0.46 -0.17 3.08
C GLY A 80 0.69 0.75 4.29
N PRO A 81 0.70 2.10 4.12
CA PRO A 81 0.83 3.01 5.24
C PRO A 81 -0.35 2.91 6.19
N ALA A 82 -1.58 2.94 5.66
CA ALA A 82 -2.80 2.84 6.45
C ALA A 82 -2.93 1.53 7.25
N ARG A 83 -2.41 0.39 6.75
CA ARG A 83 -2.35 -0.87 7.51
C ARG A 83 -1.27 -0.87 8.60
N THR A 84 -0.23 -0.06 8.42
CA THR A 84 0.91 0.02 9.35
C THR A 84 0.62 0.90 10.57
N LEU A 85 -0.20 1.95 10.40
CA LEU A 85 -0.51 2.99 11.40
C LEU A 85 -1.71 2.61 12.28
#